data_AF-A0A357AMW7-F1
#
_entry.id   AF-A0A357AMW7-F1
#
_cell.length_a   1.000
_cell.length_b   1.000
_cell.length_c   1.000
_cell.angle_alpha   90.00
_cell.angle_beta   90.00
_cell.angle_gamma   90.00
#
_symmetry.space_group_name_H-M   'P 1'
#
loop_
_entity.id
_entity.type
_entity.pdbx_description
1 polymer ?
#
loop_
_entity_poly.entity_id
_entity_poly.type
_entity_poly.pdbx_seq_one_letter_code
_entity_poly.pdbx_strand_id
1 'polypeptide(L)'
;MKKGQLTSTKWRRFTEVLTLFFITCAFFAGLFVPALAYSENAKPQTEAISALLFDAKRGQVILSKSADEASHSALSNRIMATLIVLEKADTEAMVTASKDAANTEGATLKLAVGEKYAVKNLLNAFLLTGSPDAAKALAEYVGGSEDGFVAMMNEYAVKLGMAGTHFVNSTGFYNSDQYTTIEDIALLLKYALSNNDFNRFFGTQAKPWYDASKTLLLTNTNNMFWSYPDTDGGIAASFDKDLQSIVTTVTKSNMRLVCVLLDVPTKSMYSDSINLLNYGFDNYLYGTLVASGSSQKTITVEGQVLNLVPVEDVHYIYPKGQNFIKKITINVDDSKLKPPITKNTVAGMLTYTLADDTVINVELYPDREILPQKTSAQILKEQLSESRELVYVIIFLIILELIIAIVKISGVLRKQFIKARAKQSRHRH
;
A
#
# COMPACT_ATOMS: atom_id res chain seq x y z
N MET A 1 -76.04 -56.42 -35.35
CA MET A 1 -76.21 -54.94 -35.31
C MET A 1 -74.87 -54.29 -35.01
N LYS A 2 -74.55 -53.22 -35.74
CA LYS A 2 -73.21 -52.63 -35.94
C LYS A 2 -72.49 -52.25 -34.62
N LYS A 3 -71.28 -52.79 -34.42
CA LYS A 3 -70.31 -52.33 -33.41
C LYS A 3 -69.84 -50.92 -33.79
N GLY A 4 -70.11 -49.94 -32.95
CA GLY A 4 -69.68 -48.56 -33.13
C GLY A 4 -68.17 -48.42 -32.94
N GLN A 5 -67.47 -48.13 -34.03
CA GLN A 5 -66.10 -47.61 -34.04
C GLN A 5 -66.10 -46.20 -33.42
N LEU A 6 -65.85 -46.09 -32.12
CA LEU A 6 -65.35 -44.85 -31.53
C LEU A 6 -63.85 -44.73 -31.84
N THR A 7 -63.62 -44.33 -33.10
CA THR A 7 -62.50 -43.59 -33.68
C THR A 7 -61.19 -43.49 -32.86
N SER A 8 -60.19 -44.26 -33.29
CA SER A 8 -58.79 -44.21 -32.84
C SER A 8 -58.15 -42.82 -32.90
N THR A 9 -58.71 -41.91 -33.71
CA THR A 9 -58.26 -40.53 -33.87
C THR A 9 -58.52 -39.65 -32.65
N LYS A 10 -59.59 -39.89 -31.87
CA LYS A 10 -59.84 -39.11 -30.64
C LYS A 10 -58.88 -39.49 -29.52
N TRP A 11 -58.57 -40.78 -29.39
CA TRP A 11 -57.58 -41.27 -28.44
C TRP A 11 -56.16 -40.81 -28.78
N ARG A 12 -55.79 -40.80 -30.07
CA ARG A 12 -54.48 -40.32 -30.51
C ARG A 12 -54.27 -38.82 -30.24
N ARG A 13 -55.30 -38.00 -30.48
CA ARG A 13 -55.28 -36.56 -30.14
C ARG A 13 -55.22 -36.32 -28.63
N PHE A 14 -55.88 -37.17 -27.84
CA PHE A 14 -55.82 -37.07 -26.38
C PHE A 14 -54.42 -37.42 -25.85
N THR A 15 -53.78 -38.47 -26.39
CA THR A 15 -52.40 -38.82 -26.03
C THR A 15 -51.38 -37.79 -26.52
N GLU A 16 -51.58 -37.17 -27.69
CA GLU A 16 -50.72 -36.11 -28.22
C GLU A 16 -50.81 -34.82 -27.38
N VAL A 17 -52.01 -34.46 -26.89
CA VAL A 17 -52.19 -33.30 -25.98
C VAL A 17 -51.60 -33.58 -24.60
N LEU A 18 -51.73 -34.82 -24.10
CA LEU A 18 -51.17 -35.21 -22.81
C LEU A 18 -49.64 -35.22 -22.84
N THR A 19 -49.02 -35.73 -23.92
CA THR A 19 -47.56 -35.68 -24.08
C THR A 19 -47.05 -34.26 -24.27
N LEU A 20 -47.76 -33.39 -24.99
CA LEU A 20 -47.40 -31.98 -25.12
C LEU A 20 -47.48 -31.24 -23.77
N PHE A 21 -48.47 -31.58 -22.94
CA PHE A 21 -48.63 -31.05 -21.58
C PHE A 21 -47.48 -31.50 -20.65
N PHE A 22 -47.09 -32.78 -20.70
CA PHE A 22 -45.94 -33.27 -19.92
C PHE A 22 -44.61 -32.67 -20.39
N ILE A 23 -44.42 -32.46 -21.70
CA ILE A 23 -43.20 -31.82 -22.24
C ILE A 23 -43.15 -30.33 -21.88
N THR A 24 -44.28 -29.60 -21.89
CA THR A 24 -44.34 -28.19 -21.46
C THR A 24 -44.18 -28.05 -19.93
N CYS A 25 -44.72 -28.96 -19.13
CA CYS A 25 -44.46 -29.00 -17.68
C CYS A 25 -42.99 -29.33 -17.36
N ALA A 26 -42.35 -30.23 -18.12
CA ALA A 26 -40.92 -30.53 -17.96
C ALA A 26 -40.04 -29.34 -18.36
N PHE A 27 -40.45 -28.54 -19.36
CA PHE A 27 -39.74 -27.33 -19.77
C PHE A 27 -39.90 -26.18 -18.76
N PHE A 28 -41.07 -26.08 -18.09
CA PHE A 28 -41.28 -25.09 -17.02
C PHE A 28 -40.62 -25.48 -15.69
N ALA A 29 -40.50 -26.78 -15.40
CA ALA A 29 -39.76 -27.26 -14.22
C ALA A 29 -38.24 -27.08 -14.34
N GLY A 30 -37.69 -26.99 -15.56
CA GLY A 30 -36.27 -26.70 -15.80
C GLY A 30 -35.86 -25.23 -15.65
N LEU A 31 -36.82 -24.30 -15.52
CA LEU A 31 -36.56 -22.86 -15.34
C LEU A 31 -36.59 -22.40 -13.89
N PHE A 32 -36.97 -23.28 -12.95
CA PHE A 32 -36.72 -23.11 -11.53
C PHE A 32 -35.54 -24.00 -11.12
N VAL A 33 -34.36 -23.69 -11.65
CA VAL A 33 -33.17 -23.92 -10.83
C VAL A 33 -33.35 -22.98 -9.65
N PRO A 34 -33.57 -23.44 -8.41
CA PRO A 34 -33.39 -22.54 -7.28
C PRO A 34 -31.98 -22.00 -7.49
N ALA A 35 -31.86 -20.70 -7.77
CA ALA A 35 -30.59 -20.04 -7.62
C ALA A 35 -30.13 -20.50 -6.24
N LEU A 36 -29.11 -21.36 -6.19
CA LEU A 36 -28.39 -21.59 -4.97
C LEU A 36 -27.93 -20.19 -4.65
N ALA A 37 -28.68 -19.53 -3.77
CA ALA A 37 -28.26 -18.32 -3.13
C ALA A 37 -26.85 -18.68 -2.70
N TYR A 38 -25.87 -18.03 -3.34
CA TYR A 38 -24.48 -18.17 -2.97
C TYR A 38 -24.51 -17.88 -1.48
N SER A 39 -24.41 -18.94 -0.67
CA SER A 39 -24.38 -18.78 0.77
C SER A 39 -23.26 -17.78 0.96
N GLU A 40 -23.55 -16.61 1.53
CA GLU A 40 -22.53 -15.93 2.30
C GLU A 40 -21.97 -17.04 3.18
N ASN A 41 -20.76 -17.54 2.87
CA ASN A 41 -20.10 -18.50 3.73
C ASN A 41 -20.08 -17.80 5.07
N ALA A 42 -20.88 -18.29 6.02
CA ALA A 42 -21.12 -17.60 7.27
C ALA A 42 -19.76 -17.25 7.86
N LYS A 43 -19.51 -15.95 8.06
CA LYS A 43 -18.20 -15.46 8.52
C LYS A 43 -17.79 -16.29 9.75
N PRO A 44 -16.55 -16.80 9.80
CA PRO A 44 -16.12 -17.63 10.91
C PRO A 44 -16.25 -16.83 12.20
N GLN A 45 -16.76 -17.49 13.23
CA GLN A 45 -16.81 -16.93 14.57
C GLN A 45 -15.48 -17.20 15.27
N THR A 46 -15.12 -16.33 16.21
CA THR A 46 -13.93 -16.49 17.05
C THR A 46 -14.25 -16.16 18.50
N GLU A 47 -13.63 -16.92 19.40
CA GLU A 47 -13.66 -16.69 20.85
C GLU A 47 -12.73 -15.55 21.28
N ALA A 48 -11.85 -15.04 20.39
CA ALA A 48 -11.00 -13.88 20.65
C ALA A 48 -11.83 -12.65 21.04
N ILE A 49 -11.40 -11.90 22.06
CA ILE A 49 -12.08 -10.64 22.43
C ILE A 49 -12.04 -9.67 21.26
N SER A 50 -10.86 -9.48 20.67
CA SER A 50 -10.68 -8.75 19.41
C SER A 50 -9.95 -9.61 18.37
N ALA A 51 -10.32 -9.44 17.10
CA ALA A 51 -9.73 -10.16 15.98
C ALA A 51 -9.67 -9.29 14.72
N LEU A 52 -8.64 -9.49 13.92
CA LEU A 52 -8.48 -8.82 12.65
C LEU A 52 -7.86 -9.78 11.62
N LEU A 53 -8.43 -9.79 10.42
CA LEU A 53 -7.87 -10.44 9.25
C LEU A 53 -7.75 -9.40 8.14
N PHE A 54 -6.54 -9.16 7.65
CA PHE A 54 -6.29 -8.12 6.65
C PHE A 54 -5.14 -8.48 5.71
N ASP A 55 -5.03 -7.75 4.61
CA ASP A 55 -3.94 -7.92 3.65
C ASP A 55 -2.66 -7.20 4.08
N ALA A 56 -1.52 -7.87 4.01
CA ALA A 56 -0.25 -7.29 4.46
C ALA A 56 0.24 -6.10 3.60
N LYS A 57 -0.20 -5.98 2.34
CA LYS A 57 0.33 -4.99 1.38
C LYS A 57 -0.32 -3.62 1.53
N ARG A 58 -1.64 -3.55 1.68
CA ARG A 58 -2.40 -2.29 1.82
C ARG A 58 -3.01 -2.11 3.20
N GLY A 59 -3.25 -3.20 3.94
CA GLY A 59 -4.00 -3.16 5.18
C GLY A 59 -5.52 -3.22 4.97
N GLN A 60 -5.99 -3.65 3.80
CA GLN A 60 -7.41 -3.85 3.52
C GLN A 60 -7.96 -4.95 4.42
N VAL A 61 -8.96 -4.59 5.21
CA VAL A 61 -9.59 -5.47 6.20
C VAL A 61 -10.56 -6.43 5.50
N ILE A 62 -10.43 -7.71 5.80
CA ILE A 62 -11.33 -8.78 5.35
C ILE A 62 -12.37 -9.07 6.43
N LEU A 63 -11.91 -9.15 7.68
CA LEU A 63 -12.75 -9.40 8.85
C LEU A 63 -12.19 -8.60 10.02
N SER A 64 -13.09 -7.96 10.77
CA SER A 64 -12.78 -7.33 12.03
C SER A 64 -13.81 -7.71 13.09
N LYS A 65 -13.31 -7.88 14.31
CA LYS A 65 -14.06 -7.95 15.56
C LYS A 65 -13.29 -7.07 16.53
N SER A 66 -13.85 -5.94 16.92
CA SER A 66 -13.22 -5.02 17.87
C SER A 66 -14.04 -5.01 19.15
N ALA A 67 -13.36 -5.03 20.28
CA ALA A 67 -13.95 -4.79 21.59
C ALA A 67 -13.72 -3.34 22.01
N ASP A 68 -14.64 -2.78 22.79
CA ASP A 68 -14.49 -1.43 23.33
C ASP A 68 -13.38 -1.34 24.40
N GLU A 69 -13.06 -2.46 25.04
CA GLU A 69 -12.04 -2.54 26.09
C GLU A 69 -10.64 -2.76 25.51
N ALA A 70 -9.66 -2.06 26.09
CA ALA A 70 -8.26 -2.20 25.70
C ALA A 70 -7.68 -3.55 26.15
N SER A 71 -6.74 -4.08 25.37
CA SER A 71 -6.02 -5.32 25.66
C SER A 71 -4.74 -5.01 26.45
N HIS A 72 -4.42 -5.84 27.44
CA HIS A 72 -3.14 -5.82 28.17
C HIS A 72 -2.09 -6.77 27.55
N SER A 73 -2.32 -7.19 26.30
CA SER A 73 -1.47 -8.13 25.60
C SER A 73 -0.03 -7.65 25.43
N ALA A 74 0.92 -8.54 25.73
CA ALA A 74 2.35 -8.37 25.46
C ALA A 74 2.70 -8.35 23.96
N LEU A 75 1.74 -8.61 23.07
CA LEU A 75 1.98 -8.72 21.64
C LEU A 75 2.52 -7.41 21.04
N SER A 76 1.94 -6.27 21.42
CA SER A 76 2.38 -4.95 20.97
C SER A 76 3.79 -4.63 21.45
N ASN A 77 4.14 -4.97 22.71
CA ASN A 77 5.50 -4.78 23.25
C ASN A 77 6.54 -5.52 22.40
N ARG A 78 6.28 -6.79 22.05
CA ARG A 78 7.22 -7.60 21.26
C ARG A 78 7.46 -7.03 19.88
N ILE A 79 6.40 -6.60 19.20
CA ILE A 79 6.50 -6.02 17.85
C ILE A 79 7.21 -4.66 17.92
N MET A 80 6.80 -3.78 18.84
CA MET A 80 7.34 -2.43 19.00
C MET A 80 8.83 -2.46 19.39
N ALA A 81 9.18 -3.25 20.41
CA ALA A 81 10.56 -3.32 20.88
C ALA A 81 11.49 -3.91 19.80
N THR A 82 11.05 -4.96 19.09
CA THR A 82 11.81 -5.53 17.96
C THR A 82 12.05 -4.48 16.88
N LEU A 83 11.01 -3.74 16.49
CA LEU A 83 11.10 -2.71 15.46
C LEU A 83 12.11 -1.61 15.83
N ILE A 84 12.00 -1.08 17.06
CA ILE A 84 12.91 -0.03 17.54
C ILE A 84 14.36 -0.54 17.57
N VAL A 85 14.59 -1.76 18.08
CA VAL A 85 15.94 -2.34 18.10
C VAL A 85 16.51 -2.46 16.70
N LEU A 86 15.74 -2.95 15.73
CA LEU A 86 16.18 -3.08 14.34
C LEU A 86 16.50 -1.74 13.67
N GLU A 87 15.82 -0.66 14.06
CA GLU A 87 16.08 0.67 13.52
C GLU A 87 17.24 1.40 14.21
N LYS A 88 17.58 1.01 15.44
CA LYS A 88 18.54 1.73 16.28
C LYS A 88 19.85 1.00 16.52
N ALA A 89 19.92 -0.30 16.26
CA ALA A 89 21.09 -1.12 16.53
C ALA A 89 21.49 -1.97 15.32
N ASP A 90 22.80 -2.13 15.14
CA ASP A 90 23.35 -3.15 14.25
C ASP A 90 23.08 -4.54 14.85
N THR A 91 22.49 -5.43 14.07
CA THR A 91 22.17 -6.81 14.45
C THR A 91 23.40 -7.63 14.86
N GLU A 92 24.60 -7.25 14.42
CA GLU A 92 25.88 -7.89 14.79
C GLU A 92 26.53 -7.25 16.03
N ALA A 93 26.01 -6.13 16.53
CA ALA A 93 26.55 -5.49 17.72
C ALA A 93 26.40 -6.38 18.96
N MET A 94 27.38 -6.27 19.87
CA MET A 94 27.43 -7.08 21.09
C MET A 94 26.85 -6.30 22.28
N VAL A 95 25.80 -6.83 22.88
CA VAL A 95 25.14 -6.33 24.09
C VAL A 95 25.73 -7.03 25.30
N THR A 96 26.13 -6.24 26.31
CA THR A 96 26.59 -6.81 27.59
C THR A 96 25.38 -6.97 28.51
N ALA A 97 25.10 -8.20 28.97
CA ALA A 97 23.99 -8.44 29.87
C ALA A 97 24.26 -7.80 31.25
N SER A 98 23.36 -6.91 31.67
CA SER A 98 23.43 -6.27 32.99
C SER A 98 23.00 -7.23 34.10
N LYS A 99 23.22 -6.82 35.35
CA LYS A 99 22.68 -7.53 36.51
C LYS A 99 21.15 -7.54 36.51
N ASP A 100 20.51 -6.47 36.04
CA ASP A 100 19.05 -6.34 36.07
C ASP A 100 18.41 -7.20 34.98
N ALA A 101 18.96 -7.21 33.77
CA ALA A 101 18.53 -8.13 32.71
C ALA A 101 18.70 -9.60 33.13
N ALA A 102 19.87 -9.98 33.66
CA ALA A 102 20.16 -11.36 34.08
C ALA A 102 19.26 -11.86 35.23
N ASN A 103 18.84 -10.98 36.13
CA ASN A 103 17.97 -11.32 37.27
C ASN A 103 16.47 -11.18 36.96
N THR A 104 16.10 -10.94 35.70
CA THR A 104 14.70 -10.88 35.30
C THR A 104 14.01 -12.23 35.54
N GLU A 105 12.79 -12.22 36.08
CA GLU A 105 12.01 -13.43 36.34
C GLU A 105 11.24 -13.90 35.09
N GLY A 106 10.64 -15.09 35.15
CA GLY A 106 9.81 -15.65 34.08
C GLY A 106 10.55 -16.61 33.14
N ALA A 107 10.09 -16.71 31.90
CA ALA A 107 10.60 -17.65 30.88
C ALA A 107 11.93 -17.18 30.28
N THR A 108 12.98 -17.15 31.11
CA THR A 108 14.28 -16.55 30.78
C THR A 108 15.25 -17.53 30.13
N LEU A 109 16.25 -16.99 29.45
CA LEU A 109 17.42 -17.74 28.99
C LEU A 109 18.51 -17.82 30.06
N LYS A 110 18.34 -17.11 31.18
CA LYS A 110 19.32 -17.00 32.27
C LYS A 110 20.63 -16.42 31.77
N LEU A 111 20.56 -15.25 31.11
CA LEU A 111 21.75 -14.53 30.65
C LEU A 111 22.76 -14.36 31.80
N ALA A 112 24.05 -14.53 31.52
CA ALA A 112 25.10 -14.35 32.51
C ALA A 112 25.52 -12.88 32.61
N VAL A 113 25.59 -12.35 33.83
CA VAL A 113 26.02 -10.96 34.09
C VAL A 113 27.40 -10.70 33.50
N GLY A 114 27.51 -9.68 32.66
CA GLY A 114 28.76 -9.27 32.00
C GLY A 114 29.10 -10.06 30.73
N GLU A 115 28.36 -11.13 30.41
CA GLU A 115 28.51 -11.83 29.14
C GLU A 115 27.96 -10.99 27.98
N LYS A 116 28.54 -11.19 26.79
CA LYS A 116 28.18 -10.46 25.59
C LYS A 116 27.39 -11.33 24.62
N TYR A 117 26.24 -10.84 24.18
CA TYR A 117 25.37 -11.49 23.21
C TYR A 117 25.14 -10.58 22.00
N ALA A 118 25.15 -11.14 20.80
CA ALA A 118 24.82 -10.37 19.60
C ALA A 118 23.34 -9.93 19.61
N VAL A 119 23.04 -8.72 19.14
CA VAL A 119 21.66 -8.18 19.05
C VAL A 119 20.73 -9.17 18.34
N LYS A 120 21.15 -9.76 17.21
CA LYS A 120 20.36 -10.76 16.49
C LYS A 120 20.01 -11.99 17.33
N ASN A 121 20.88 -12.42 18.24
CA ASN A 121 20.62 -13.60 19.07
C ASN A 121 19.57 -13.26 20.13
N LEU A 122 19.68 -12.09 20.75
CA LEU A 122 18.69 -11.59 21.71
C LEU A 122 17.34 -11.33 21.04
N LEU A 123 17.31 -10.78 19.82
CA LEU A 123 16.07 -10.60 19.05
C LEU A 123 15.40 -11.93 18.72
N ASN A 124 16.18 -12.93 18.26
CA ASN A 124 15.65 -14.28 18.04
C ASN A 124 15.12 -14.89 19.34
N ALA A 125 15.85 -14.77 20.45
CA ALA A 125 15.38 -15.23 21.75
C ALA A 125 14.05 -14.58 22.14
N PHE A 126 13.97 -13.26 22.03
CA PHE A 126 12.78 -12.51 22.41
C PHE A 126 11.56 -12.86 21.55
N LEU A 127 11.71 -12.94 20.23
CA LEU A 127 10.59 -13.24 19.33
C LEU A 127 10.16 -14.70 19.38
N LEU A 128 11.11 -15.64 19.46
CA LEU A 128 10.79 -17.07 19.44
C LEU A 128 10.14 -17.50 20.76
N THR A 129 10.72 -17.10 21.89
CA THR A 129 10.32 -17.62 23.21
C THR A 129 9.69 -16.59 24.13
N GLY A 130 9.76 -15.29 23.80
CA GLY A 130 9.30 -14.23 24.71
C GLY A 130 10.24 -13.96 25.87
N SER A 131 11.53 -14.32 25.73
CA SER A 131 12.54 -14.18 26.78
C SER A 131 12.63 -12.74 27.31
N PRO A 132 12.22 -12.48 28.57
CA PRO A 132 12.16 -11.12 29.11
C PRO A 132 13.55 -10.58 29.50
N ASP A 133 14.50 -11.45 29.85
CA ASP A 133 15.91 -11.10 30.06
C ASP A 133 16.56 -10.60 28.76
N ALA A 134 16.25 -11.22 27.61
CA ALA A 134 16.70 -10.72 26.31
C ALA A 134 16.07 -9.36 25.95
N ALA A 135 14.76 -9.21 26.20
CA ALA A 135 14.05 -7.94 25.98
C ALA A 135 14.63 -6.79 26.80
N LYS A 136 14.93 -7.05 28.08
CA LYS A 136 15.52 -6.06 28.98
C LYS A 136 16.95 -5.71 28.61
N ALA A 137 17.78 -6.69 28.25
CA ALA A 137 19.14 -6.44 27.76
C ALA A 137 19.15 -5.57 26.48
N LEU A 138 18.24 -5.85 25.54
CA LEU A 138 18.08 -5.05 24.33
C LEU A 138 17.59 -3.62 24.63
N ALA A 139 16.62 -3.49 25.54
CA ALA A 139 16.09 -2.20 25.95
C ALA A 139 17.16 -1.31 26.59
N GLU A 140 17.92 -1.85 27.54
CA GLU A 140 19.04 -1.15 28.18
C GLU A 140 20.12 -0.75 27.18
N TYR A 141 20.42 -1.62 26.21
CA TYR A 141 21.42 -1.32 25.17
C TYR A 141 20.99 -0.16 24.26
N VAL A 142 19.75 -0.16 23.80
CA VAL A 142 19.25 0.83 22.83
C VAL A 142 18.82 2.12 23.52
N GLY A 143 18.17 2.03 24.68
CA GLY A 143 17.65 3.19 25.42
C GLY A 143 18.59 3.73 26.51
N GLY A 144 19.75 3.10 26.72
CA GLY A 144 20.65 3.38 27.84
C GLY A 144 20.10 2.94 29.21
N SER A 145 18.81 2.64 29.29
CA SER A 145 18.06 2.12 30.44
C SER A 145 16.71 1.57 29.93
N GLU A 146 16.02 0.77 30.74
CA GLU A 146 14.66 0.33 30.42
C GLU A 146 13.70 1.51 30.29
N ASP A 147 13.74 2.48 31.22
CA ASP A 147 12.89 3.67 31.19
C ASP A 147 13.11 4.51 29.92
N GLY A 148 14.38 4.70 29.53
CA GLY A 148 14.72 5.38 28.28
C GLY A 148 14.18 4.66 27.04
N PHE A 149 14.16 3.33 27.07
CA PHE A 149 13.58 2.53 25.99
C PHE A 149 12.05 2.61 25.96
N VAL A 150 11.39 2.54 27.12
CA VAL A 150 9.93 2.70 27.23
C VAL A 150 9.49 4.09 26.76
N ALA A 151 10.27 5.14 27.04
CA ALA A 151 10.02 6.47 26.50
C ALA A 151 10.04 6.47 24.96
N MET A 152 11.01 5.77 24.34
CA MET A 152 11.05 5.60 22.88
C MET A 152 9.85 4.78 22.36
N MET A 153 9.44 3.72 23.05
CA MET A 153 8.25 2.94 22.66
C MET A 153 7.00 3.81 22.57
N ASN A 154 6.78 4.67 23.57
CA ASN A 154 5.65 5.60 23.58
C ASN A 154 5.81 6.72 22.52
N GLU A 155 7.03 7.21 22.25
CA GLU A 155 7.28 8.15 21.16
C GLU A 155 6.92 7.55 19.79
N TYR A 156 7.28 6.28 19.56
CA TYR A 156 6.90 5.54 18.36
C TYR A 156 5.38 5.33 18.27
N ALA A 157 4.72 4.99 19.38
CA ALA A 157 3.26 4.86 19.42
C ALA A 157 2.58 6.16 18.94
N VAL A 158 3.01 7.32 19.45
CA VAL A 158 2.51 8.63 19.02
C VAL A 158 2.79 8.89 17.54
N LYS A 159 4.01 8.62 17.06
CA LYS A 159 4.38 8.83 15.65
C LYS A 159 3.56 7.97 14.68
N LEU A 160 3.20 6.77 15.10
CA LEU A 160 2.39 5.84 14.31
C LEU A 160 0.88 6.10 14.44
N GLY A 161 0.47 7.00 15.34
CA GLY A 161 -0.94 7.32 15.59
C GLY A 161 -1.66 6.29 16.47
N MET A 162 -0.92 5.51 17.27
CA MET A 162 -1.45 4.50 18.18
C MET A 162 -2.02 5.14 19.45
N ALA A 163 -3.19 5.77 19.33
CA ALA A 163 -3.79 6.59 20.39
C ALA A 163 -4.38 5.78 21.56
N GLY A 164 -4.67 4.50 21.35
CA GLY A 164 -5.14 3.54 22.34
C GLY A 164 -4.03 2.63 22.88
N THR A 165 -2.76 3.02 22.77
CA THR A 165 -1.62 2.26 23.28
C THR A 165 -0.79 3.06 24.29
N HIS A 166 -0.42 2.41 25.40
CA HIS A 166 0.58 2.91 26.34
C HIS A 166 1.51 1.77 26.77
N PHE A 167 2.82 2.03 26.75
CA PHE A 167 3.85 1.08 27.19
C PHE A 167 4.46 1.53 28.52
N VAL A 168 4.70 0.58 29.43
CA VAL A 168 5.37 0.83 30.71
C VAL A 168 6.60 -0.05 30.93
N ASN A 169 6.79 -1.08 30.11
CA ASN A 169 7.97 -1.97 30.14
C ASN A 169 8.30 -2.52 28.74
N SER A 170 9.51 -3.06 28.56
CA SER A 170 9.92 -3.67 27.27
C SER A 170 9.52 -5.13 27.14
N THR A 171 9.24 -5.81 28.25
CA THR A 171 9.06 -7.27 28.31
C THR A 171 7.65 -7.73 27.94
N GLY A 172 6.66 -6.85 28.10
CA GLY A 172 5.23 -7.20 28.01
C GLY A 172 4.67 -7.77 29.31
N PHE A 173 5.36 -7.62 30.45
CA PHE A 173 4.78 -7.99 31.74
C PHE A 173 3.53 -7.16 32.04
N TYR A 174 2.56 -7.79 32.68
CA TYR A 174 1.28 -7.17 33.00
C TYR A 174 1.47 -5.94 33.89
N ASN A 175 0.80 -4.87 33.51
CA ASN A 175 0.62 -3.66 34.30
C ASN A 175 -0.71 -3.04 33.86
N SER A 176 -1.50 -2.53 34.79
CA SER A 176 -2.80 -1.91 34.49
C SER A 176 -2.69 -0.68 33.58
N ASP A 177 -1.56 0.03 33.64
CA ASP A 177 -1.30 1.21 32.82
C ASP A 177 -0.70 0.84 31.45
N GLN A 178 -0.42 -0.45 31.19
CA GLN A 178 0.04 -0.92 29.88
C GLN A 178 -1.11 -1.53 29.10
N TYR A 179 -1.47 -0.92 27.98
CA TYR A 179 -2.60 -1.35 27.17
C TYR A 179 -2.42 -1.05 25.69
N THR A 180 -3.24 -1.67 24.84
CA THR A 180 -3.26 -1.48 23.38
C THR A 180 -4.63 -1.81 22.82
N THR A 181 -4.93 -1.38 21.59
CA THR A 181 -6.12 -1.81 20.84
C THR A 181 -5.76 -2.66 19.62
N ILE A 182 -6.76 -3.30 19.01
CA ILE A 182 -6.57 -4.06 17.77
C ILE A 182 -6.26 -3.15 16.59
N GLU A 183 -6.84 -1.95 16.56
CA GLU A 183 -6.60 -0.91 15.56
C GLU A 183 -5.14 -0.46 15.61
N ASP A 184 -4.61 -0.21 16.79
CA ASP A 184 -3.24 0.25 16.97
C ASP A 184 -2.22 -0.84 16.64
N ILE A 185 -2.51 -2.11 16.98
CA ILE A 185 -1.70 -3.24 16.55
C ILE A 185 -1.71 -3.37 15.02
N ALA A 186 -2.83 -3.09 14.34
CA ALA A 186 -2.88 -3.10 12.89
C ALA A 186 -1.97 -2.02 12.27
N LEU A 187 -1.96 -0.81 12.85
CA LEU A 187 -1.04 0.27 12.44
C LEU A 187 0.42 -0.15 12.63
N LEU A 188 0.75 -0.69 13.81
CA LEU A 188 2.09 -1.16 14.13
C LEU A 188 2.55 -2.28 13.20
N LEU A 189 1.70 -3.28 12.94
CA LEU A 189 2.01 -4.40 12.04
C LEU A 189 2.19 -3.93 10.60
N LYS A 190 1.35 -3.01 10.11
CA LYS A 190 1.50 -2.46 8.76
C LYS A 190 2.86 -1.78 8.59
N TYR A 191 3.30 -1.04 9.59
CA TYR A 191 4.62 -0.43 9.58
C TYR A 191 5.74 -1.47 9.70
N ALA A 192 5.66 -2.37 10.68
CA ALA A 192 6.67 -3.39 10.92
C ALA A 192 6.85 -4.35 9.72
N LEU A 193 5.76 -4.78 9.08
CA LEU A 193 5.81 -5.66 7.91
C LEU A 193 6.33 -4.97 6.64
N SER A 194 6.46 -3.64 6.63
CA SER A 194 7.18 -2.94 5.55
C SER A 194 8.71 -3.01 5.70
N ASN A 195 9.21 -3.38 6.88
CA ASN A 195 10.63 -3.53 7.17
C ASN A 195 11.10 -4.97 6.85
N ASN A 196 12.03 -5.12 5.91
CA ASN A 196 12.55 -6.43 5.48
C ASN A 196 13.28 -7.18 6.59
N ASP A 197 14.02 -6.47 7.45
CA ASP A 197 14.69 -7.10 8.58
C ASP A 197 13.69 -7.61 9.60
N PHE A 198 12.64 -6.84 9.90
CA PHE A 198 11.56 -7.29 10.77
C PHE A 198 10.94 -8.59 10.22
N ASN A 199 10.60 -8.64 8.93
CA ASN A 199 10.06 -9.86 8.31
C ASN A 199 10.98 -11.06 8.46
N ARG A 200 12.30 -10.88 8.35
CA ARG A 200 13.29 -11.96 8.51
C ARG A 200 13.27 -12.54 9.93
N PHE A 201 13.22 -11.71 10.95
CA PHE A 201 13.15 -12.16 12.34
C PHE A 201 11.76 -12.73 12.67
N PHE A 202 10.70 -12.05 12.24
CA PHE A 202 9.30 -12.44 12.45
C PHE A 202 8.96 -13.79 11.81
N GLY A 203 9.58 -14.12 10.67
CA GLY A 203 9.46 -15.40 9.98
C GLY A 203 10.37 -16.52 10.50
N THR A 204 11.13 -16.28 11.57
CA THR A 204 12.05 -17.30 12.09
C THR A 204 11.28 -18.36 12.87
N GLN A 205 11.48 -19.63 12.50
CA GLN A 205 10.85 -20.79 13.15
C GLN A 205 11.67 -21.33 14.32
N ALA A 206 12.99 -21.42 14.14
CA ALA A 206 13.89 -21.92 15.17
C ALA A 206 15.32 -21.41 14.97
N LYS A 207 16.05 -21.26 16.09
CA LYS A 207 17.49 -20.93 16.10
C LYS A 207 18.20 -21.63 17.25
N PRO A 208 19.44 -22.10 17.04
CA PRO A 208 20.26 -22.55 18.15
C PRO A 208 20.66 -21.35 19.03
N TRP A 209 20.61 -21.53 20.33
CA TRP A 209 21.15 -20.64 21.35
C TRP A 209 22.37 -21.30 21.97
N TYR A 210 23.49 -20.59 21.96
CA TYR A 210 24.75 -21.04 22.52
C TYR A 210 25.09 -20.20 23.74
N ASP A 211 25.35 -20.89 24.84
CA ASP A 211 25.86 -20.35 26.09
C ASP A 211 27.04 -21.25 26.52
N ALA A 212 27.98 -20.72 27.30
CA ALA A 212 29.17 -21.42 27.76
C ALA A 212 28.86 -22.78 28.42
N SER A 213 27.70 -22.89 29.07
CA SER A 213 27.29 -24.10 29.81
C SER A 213 26.22 -24.95 29.11
N LYS A 214 25.57 -24.46 28.04
CA LYS A 214 24.42 -25.13 27.42
C LYS A 214 24.22 -24.70 25.96
N THR A 215 23.75 -25.64 25.16
CA THR A 215 23.20 -25.38 23.83
C THR A 215 21.72 -25.73 23.85
N LEU A 216 20.86 -24.79 23.43
CA LEU A 216 19.41 -24.98 23.36
C LEU A 216 18.93 -24.74 21.92
N LEU A 217 17.86 -25.40 21.52
CA LEU A 217 17.13 -25.03 20.31
C LEU A 217 15.95 -24.15 20.71
N LEU A 218 15.99 -22.87 20.35
CA LEU A 218 14.86 -21.99 20.52
C LEU A 218 13.89 -22.23 19.36
N THR A 219 12.65 -22.55 19.69
CA THR A 219 11.56 -22.76 18.73
C THR A 219 10.51 -21.69 18.94
N ASN A 220 9.90 -21.22 17.85
CA ASN A 220 8.83 -20.23 17.91
C ASN A 220 7.66 -20.77 18.76
N THR A 221 7.13 -19.95 19.65
CA THR A 221 5.98 -20.35 20.48
C THR A 221 4.66 -20.35 19.72
N ASN A 222 4.60 -19.68 18.56
CA ASN A 222 3.45 -19.73 17.67
C ASN A 222 3.45 -21.05 16.88
N ASN A 223 2.57 -21.99 17.28
CA ASN A 223 2.49 -23.29 16.64
C ASN A 223 1.98 -23.28 15.19
N MET A 224 1.47 -22.15 14.68
CA MET A 224 0.99 -22.02 13.29
C MET A 224 2.08 -22.32 12.26
N PHE A 225 3.36 -22.10 12.60
CA PHE A 225 4.48 -22.50 11.75
C PHE A 225 4.52 -23.99 11.41
N TRP A 226 3.98 -24.85 12.29
CA TRP A 226 3.92 -26.29 12.07
C TRP A 226 2.51 -26.79 11.73
N SER A 227 1.47 -26.11 12.21
CA SER A 227 0.09 -26.54 12.00
C SER A 227 -0.59 -25.95 10.76
N TYR A 228 -0.05 -24.88 10.18
CA TYR A 228 -0.64 -24.23 9.00
C TYR A 228 0.40 -24.01 7.89
N PRO A 229 0.26 -24.68 6.72
CA PRO A 229 1.17 -24.52 5.60
C PRO A 229 1.31 -23.07 5.14
N ASP A 230 2.51 -22.74 4.67
CA ASP A 230 2.87 -21.42 4.13
C ASP A 230 2.85 -20.27 5.15
N THR A 231 2.85 -20.60 6.45
CA THR A 231 3.08 -19.63 7.52
C THR A 231 4.49 -19.06 7.40
N ASP A 232 4.59 -17.74 7.23
CA ASP A 232 5.83 -17.01 6.97
C ASP A 232 6.17 -15.97 8.05
N GLY A 233 5.38 -15.93 9.12
CA GLY A 233 5.58 -15.01 10.23
C GLY A 233 4.64 -15.30 11.38
N GLY A 234 5.12 -15.12 12.61
CA GLY A 234 4.24 -15.29 13.75
C GLY A 234 4.87 -15.00 15.10
N ILE A 235 4.06 -14.41 15.98
CA ILE A 235 4.36 -14.20 17.40
C ILE A 235 3.14 -14.63 18.20
N ALA A 236 3.35 -15.45 19.23
CA ALA A 236 2.37 -15.70 20.28
C ALA A 236 2.85 -15.02 21.56
N ALA A 237 1.93 -14.37 22.26
CA ALA A 237 2.20 -13.61 23.48
C ALA A 237 1.06 -13.85 24.47
N SER A 238 1.39 -13.84 25.76
CA SER A 238 0.43 -14.13 26.83
C SER A 238 0.87 -13.38 28.08
N PHE A 239 -0.11 -12.83 28.79
CA PHE A 239 0.06 -12.37 30.18
C PHE A 239 -0.78 -13.20 31.16
N ASP A 240 -1.73 -14.00 30.66
CA ASP A 240 -2.61 -14.88 31.41
C ASP A 240 -2.52 -16.31 30.84
N LYS A 241 -2.63 -17.33 31.70
CA LYS A 241 -2.50 -18.74 31.28
C LYS A 241 -3.68 -19.22 30.41
N ASP A 242 -4.85 -18.62 30.60
CA ASP A 242 -6.11 -19.01 29.98
C ASP A 242 -6.38 -18.16 28.73
N LEU A 243 -5.76 -16.98 28.60
CA LEU A 243 -5.88 -16.08 27.44
C LEU A 243 -4.52 -15.80 26.77
N GLN A 244 -4.48 -15.92 25.45
CA GLN A 244 -3.31 -15.58 24.64
C GLN A 244 -3.66 -14.56 23.56
N SER A 245 -2.64 -13.93 23.02
CA SER A 245 -2.71 -13.15 21.80
C SER A 245 -1.73 -13.72 20.78
N ILE A 246 -2.11 -13.65 19.52
CA ILE A 246 -1.33 -14.21 18.43
C ILE A 246 -1.46 -13.33 17.20
N VAL A 247 -0.33 -13.15 16.51
CA VAL A 247 -0.31 -12.69 15.13
C VAL A 247 0.33 -13.78 14.27
N THR A 248 -0.26 -14.05 13.13
CA THR A 248 0.24 -15.01 12.15
C THR A 248 0.11 -14.43 10.75
N THR A 249 1.16 -14.56 9.95
CA THR A 249 1.13 -14.23 8.53
C THR A 249 1.32 -15.48 7.68
N VAL A 250 0.55 -15.54 6.60
CA VAL A 250 0.60 -16.65 5.64
C VAL A 250 0.57 -16.06 4.24
N THR A 251 1.45 -16.53 3.36
CA THR A 251 1.45 -16.14 1.95
C THR A 251 1.05 -17.30 1.06
N LYS A 252 -0.07 -17.15 0.33
CA LYS A 252 -0.50 -18.11 -0.70
C LYS A 252 -0.87 -17.38 -1.97
N SER A 253 -0.38 -17.86 -3.12
CA SER A 253 -0.71 -17.29 -4.44
C SER A 253 -0.55 -15.76 -4.53
N ASN A 254 0.57 -15.24 -4.03
CA ASN A 254 0.88 -13.79 -3.92
C ASN A 254 -0.03 -12.96 -3.00
N MET A 255 -0.97 -13.59 -2.30
CA MET A 255 -1.79 -12.97 -1.26
C MET A 255 -1.18 -13.29 0.10
N ARG A 256 -0.68 -12.27 0.80
CA ARG A 256 -0.22 -12.38 2.18
C ARG A 256 -1.29 -11.85 3.12
N LEU A 257 -1.86 -12.74 3.93
CA LEU A 257 -2.85 -12.38 4.95
C LEU A 257 -2.18 -12.30 6.32
N VAL A 258 -2.65 -11.34 7.11
CA VAL A 258 -2.27 -11.14 8.52
C VAL A 258 -3.50 -11.43 9.37
N CYS A 259 -3.40 -12.43 10.24
CA CYS A 259 -4.43 -12.78 11.22
C CYS A 259 -3.93 -12.40 12.61
N VAL A 260 -4.68 -11.55 13.30
CA VAL A 260 -4.41 -11.11 14.66
C VAL A 260 -5.59 -11.52 15.54
N LEU A 261 -5.31 -12.21 16.64
CA LEU A 261 -6.29 -12.48 17.70
C LEU A 261 -5.73 -11.92 19.01
N LEU A 262 -6.51 -11.08 19.69
CA LEU A 262 -6.20 -10.58 21.02
C LEU A 262 -7.10 -11.24 22.04
N ASP A 263 -6.48 -11.65 23.14
CA ASP A 263 -7.13 -12.23 24.32
C ASP A 263 -8.10 -13.36 23.95
N VAL A 264 -7.60 -14.31 23.16
CA VAL A 264 -8.31 -15.52 22.77
C VAL A 264 -8.03 -16.64 23.78
N PRO A 265 -9.03 -17.46 24.15
CA PRO A 265 -8.79 -18.61 24.99
C PRO A 265 -7.71 -19.53 24.41
N THR A 266 -6.74 -19.93 25.23
CA THR A 266 -5.58 -20.73 24.79
C THR A 266 -5.98 -21.96 23.97
N LYS A 267 -7.10 -22.61 24.33
CA LYS A 267 -7.62 -23.82 23.68
C LYS A 267 -8.10 -23.60 22.24
N SER A 268 -8.55 -22.39 21.89
CA SER A 268 -9.17 -22.06 20.60
C SER A 268 -8.27 -21.19 19.72
N MET A 269 -7.19 -20.61 20.28
CA MET A 269 -6.25 -19.72 19.58
C MET A 269 -5.85 -20.20 18.17
N TYR A 270 -5.43 -21.47 18.05
CA TYR A 270 -4.98 -22.02 16.77
C TYR A 270 -6.15 -22.38 15.84
N SER A 271 -7.23 -22.99 16.35
CA SER A 271 -8.40 -23.31 15.52
C SER A 271 -9.05 -22.06 14.94
N ASP A 272 -9.13 -20.99 15.73
CA ASP A 272 -9.70 -19.72 15.31
C ASP A 272 -8.81 -19.07 14.24
N SER A 273 -7.49 -19.04 14.45
CA SER A 273 -6.54 -18.53 13.46
C SER A 273 -6.67 -19.28 12.12
N ILE A 274 -6.74 -20.62 12.17
CA ILE A 274 -6.92 -21.47 10.98
C ILE A 274 -8.23 -21.15 10.27
N ASN A 275 -9.34 -21.03 11.02
CA ASN A 275 -10.65 -20.75 10.45
C ASN A 275 -10.70 -19.37 9.76
N LEU A 276 -10.13 -18.34 10.39
CA LEU A 276 -10.05 -17.00 9.81
C LEU A 276 -9.17 -16.97 8.55
N LEU A 277 -7.98 -17.57 8.61
CA LEU A 277 -7.07 -17.65 7.46
C LEU A 277 -7.69 -18.42 6.30
N ASN A 278 -8.29 -19.58 6.56
CA ASN A 278 -9.00 -20.36 5.53
C ASN A 278 -10.13 -19.54 4.92
N TYR A 279 -10.96 -18.88 5.73
CA TYR A 279 -11.99 -17.98 5.20
C TYR A 279 -11.43 -16.91 4.26
N GLY A 280 -10.31 -16.28 4.62
CA GLY A 280 -9.62 -15.32 3.76
C GLY A 280 -9.20 -15.93 2.43
N PHE A 281 -8.43 -17.02 2.45
CA PHE A 281 -7.94 -17.67 1.23
C PHE A 281 -9.05 -18.31 0.38
N ASP A 282 -10.11 -18.81 1.00
CA ASP A 282 -11.22 -19.49 0.32
C ASP A 282 -12.18 -18.51 -0.34
N ASN A 283 -12.32 -17.30 0.18
CA ASN A 283 -13.32 -16.33 -0.29
C ASN A 283 -12.73 -15.12 -1.00
N TYR A 284 -11.42 -14.87 -0.90
CA TYR A 284 -10.80 -13.69 -1.48
C TYR A 284 -9.70 -14.03 -2.48
N LEU A 285 -9.47 -13.10 -3.40
CA LEU A 285 -8.37 -13.11 -4.35
C LEU A 285 -7.57 -11.82 -4.22
N TYR A 286 -6.30 -11.92 -4.58
CA TYR A 286 -5.41 -10.78 -4.75
C TYR A 286 -5.16 -10.58 -6.23
N GLY A 287 -5.37 -9.36 -6.72
CA GLY A 287 -5.22 -9.06 -8.14
C GLY A 287 -4.83 -7.62 -8.41
N THR A 288 -4.51 -7.34 -9.67
CA THR A 288 -4.16 -6.00 -10.16
C THR A 288 -5.42 -5.15 -10.30
N LEU A 289 -5.49 -4.05 -9.56
CA LEU A 289 -6.53 -3.02 -9.68
C LEU A 289 -6.26 -2.13 -10.90
N VAL A 290 -5.00 -1.70 -11.05
CA VAL A 290 -4.52 -0.98 -12.23
C VAL A 290 -3.03 -1.25 -12.46
N ALA A 291 -2.67 -1.50 -13.71
CA ALA A 291 -1.29 -1.82 -14.10
C ALA A 291 -0.47 -0.55 -14.35
N SER A 292 0.83 -0.61 -14.05
CA SER A 292 1.80 0.42 -14.40
C SER A 292 1.80 0.67 -15.91
N GLY A 293 1.94 1.94 -16.31
CA GLY A 293 1.98 2.36 -17.71
C GLY A 293 0.65 2.27 -18.46
N SER A 294 -0.42 1.78 -17.83
CA SER A 294 -1.74 1.74 -18.46
C SER A 294 -2.30 3.16 -18.62
N SER A 295 -2.74 3.51 -19.83
CA SER A 295 -3.31 4.83 -20.12
C SER A 295 -4.68 4.98 -19.45
N GLN A 296 -4.76 5.90 -18.48
CA GLN A 296 -5.98 6.19 -17.72
C GLN A 296 -6.73 7.40 -18.28
N LYS A 297 -5.98 8.40 -18.76
CA LYS A 297 -6.54 9.61 -19.36
C LYS A 297 -5.58 10.19 -20.39
N THR A 298 -6.10 10.49 -21.57
CA THR A 298 -5.38 11.25 -22.59
C THR A 298 -5.75 12.73 -22.48
N ILE A 299 -4.74 13.60 -22.54
CA ILE A 299 -4.88 15.05 -22.51
C ILE A 299 -3.99 15.68 -23.59
N THR A 300 -4.26 16.94 -23.93
CA THR A 300 -3.50 17.70 -24.93
C THR A 300 -2.94 18.96 -24.29
N VAL A 301 -1.63 19.13 -24.32
CA VAL A 301 -0.92 20.32 -23.82
C VAL A 301 -0.10 20.92 -24.96
N GLU A 302 -0.33 22.20 -25.28
CA GLU A 302 0.36 22.90 -26.38
C GLU A 302 0.33 22.13 -27.72
N GLY A 303 -0.80 21.49 -28.04
CA GLY A 303 -0.97 20.70 -29.27
C GLY A 303 -0.29 19.32 -29.24
N GLN A 304 0.41 18.97 -28.16
CA GLN A 304 1.02 17.66 -27.96
C GLN A 304 0.13 16.80 -27.07
N VAL A 305 -0.21 15.61 -27.56
CA VAL A 305 -0.99 14.62 -26.79
C VAL A 305 -0.11 13.99 -25.72
N LEU A 306 -0.62 13.72 -24.53
CA LEU A 306 0.08 12.91 -23.53
C LEU A 306 -0.92 12.03 -22.77
N ASN A 307 -0.43 10.92 -22.24
CA ASN A 307 -1.24 10.03 -21.41
C ASN A 307 -0.84 10.17 -19.95
N LEU A 308 -1.84 10.11 -19.08
CA LEU A 308 -1.68 10.00 -17.65
C LEU A 308 -1.76 8.53 -17.27
N VAL A 309 -0.68 8.02 -16.66
CA VAL A 309 -0.46 6.61 -16.35
C VAL A 309 -0.05 6.44 -14.88
N PRO A 310 -0.40 5.34 -14.21
CA PRO A 310 0.25 4.95 -12.95
C PRO A 310 1.70 4.54 -13.22
N VAL A 311 2.58 4.80 -12.26
CA VAL A 311 3.99 4.39 -12.34
C VAL A 311 4.25 3.00 -11.77
N GLU A 312 3.33 2.47 -10.95
CA GLU A 312 3.45 1.17 -10.30
C GLU A 312 2.15 0.35 -10.42
N ASP A 313 2.28 -0.98 -10.37
CA ASP A 313 1.14 -1.88 -10.32
C ASP A 313 0.41 -1.76 -8.98
N VAL A 314 -0.81 -1.26 -9.04
CA VAL A 314 -1.68 -1.17 -7.88
C VAL A 314 -2.47 -2.46 -7.79
N HIS A 315 -2.34 -3.13 -6.65
CA HIS A 315 -3.04 -4.38 -6.37
C HIS A 315 -4.02 -4.19 -5.22
N TYR A 316 -5.02 -5.06 -5.13
CA TYR A 316 -6.03 -5.04 -4.09
C TYR A 316 -6.55 -6.46 -3.81
N ILE A 317 -7.26 -6.61 -2.69
CA ILE A 317 -7.98 -7.84 -2.37
C ILE A 317 -9.46 -7.65 -2.71
N TYR A 318 -10.11 -8.71 -3.21
CA TYR A 318 -11.54 -8.69 -3.52
C TYR A 318 -12.21 -10.07 -3.34
N PRO A 319 -13.52 -10.12 -3.02
CA PRO A 319 -14.24 -11.38 -2.91
C PRO A 319 -14.32 -12.13 -4.24
N LYS A 320 -14.21 -13.46 -4.18
CA LYS A 320 -14.34 -14.36 -5.33
C LYS A 320 -15.72 -14.23 -5.95
N GLY A 321 -15.77 -14.15 -7.28
CA GLY A 321 -17.02 -14.13 -8.05
C GLY A 321 -17.81 -12.83 -7.95
N GLN A 322 -17.27 -11.77 -7.35
CA GLN A 322 -17.95 -10.47 -7.22
C GLN A 322 -17.12 -9.34 -7.86
N ASN A 323 -17.79 -8.40 -8.51
CA ASN A 323 -17.15 -7.13 -8.87
C ASN A 323 -17.11 -6.25 -7.63
N PHE A 324 -15.91 -5.99 -7.12
CA PHE A 324 -15.71 -5.26 -5.88
C PHE A 324 -15.44 -3.77 -6.10
N ILE A 325 -15.39 -3.30 -7.35
CA ILE A 325 -15.20 -1.88 -7.66
C ILE A 325 -16.58 -1.21 -7.77
N LYS A 326 -16.89 -0.30 -6.84
CA LYS A 326 -18.14 0.45 -6.78
C LYS A 326 -18.11 1.69 -7.67
N LYS A 327 -17.00 2.43 -7.65
CA LYS A 327 -16.85 3.69 -8.41
C LYS A 327 -15.39 3.93 -8.78
N ILE A 328 -15.18 4.55 -9.94
CA ILE A 328 -13.87 5.04 -10.39
C ILE A 328 -14.01 6.53 -10.70
N THR A 329 -13.07 7.36 -10.26
CA THR A 329 -13.04 8.80 -10.55
C THR A 329 -11.62 9.23 -10.89
N ILE A 330 -11.45 10.08 -11.90
CA ILE A 330 -10.16 10.64 -12.27
C ILE A 330 -10.25 12.16 -12.13
N ASN A 331 -9.39 12.72 -11.30
CA ASN A 331 -9.23 14.17 -11.13
C ASN A 331 -7.87 14.57 -11.69
N VAL A 332 -7.84 15.52 -12.61
CA VAL A 332 -6.62 16.03 -13.24
C VAL A 332 -6.33 17.42 -12.68
N ASP A 333 -5.07 17.68 -12.35
CA ASP A 333 -4.62 19.01 -11.94
C ASP A 333 -4.08 19.77 -13.15
N ASP A 334 -4.97 20.52 -13.81
CA ASP A 334 -4.63 21.35 -14.99
C ASP A 334 -3.52 22.38 -14.71
N SER A 335 -3.30 22.76 -13.44
CA SER A 335 -2.24 23.70 -13.10
C SER A 335 -0.84 23.10 -13.28
N LYS A 336 -0.72 21.77 -13.19
CA LYS A 336 0.52 21.00 -13.36
C LYS A 336 0.81 20.64 -14.82
N LEU A 337 -0.14 20.92 -15.71
CA LEU A 337 -0.08 20.58 -17.14
C LEU A 337 0.42 21.76 -17.98
N LYS A 338 1.49 22.41 -17.54
CA LYS A 338 2.18 23.47 -18.28
C LYS A 338 3.64 23.09 -18.50
N PRO A 339 4.19 23.24 -19.72
CA PRO A 339 5.59 22.93 -19.96
C PRO A 339 6.54 23.77 -19.08
N PRO A 340 7.68 23.21 -18.63
CA PRO A 340 8.11 21.81 -18.84
C PRO A 340 7.29 20.81 -18.01
N ILE A 341 6.72 19.81 -18.67
CA ILE A 341 6.08 18.65 -18.03
C ILE A 341 7.09 17.51 -17.99
N THR A 342 7.31 16.94 -16.82
CA THR A 342 8.22 15.81 -16.60
C THR A 342 7.45 14.55 -16.23
N LYS A 343 8.07 13.37 -16.44
CA LYS A 343 7.49 12.08 -16.01
C LYS A 343 7.33 11.93 -14.49
N ASN A 344 7.97 12.81 -13.72
CA ASN A 344 7.93 12.78 -12.26
C ASN A 344 6.89 13.76 -11.68
N THR A 345 6.14 14.44 -12.54
CA THR A 345 5.10 15.37 -12.10
C THR A 345 3.80 14.62 -11.86
N VAL A 346 3.29 14.64 -10.63
CA VAL A 346 1.92 14.17 -10.36
C VAL A 346 0.95 15.13 -11.04
N ALA A 347 0.25 14.64 -12.05
CA ALA A 347 -0.65 15.43 -12.89
C ALA A 347 -2.13 15.12 -12.62
N GLY A 348 -2.43 14.08 -11.85
CA GLY A 348 -3.78 13.74 -11.45
C GLY A 348 -3.83 12.61 -10.44
N MET A 349 -5.05 12.28 -10.03
CA MET A 349 -5.37 11.22 -9.10
C MET A 349 -6.51 10.37 -9.67
N LEU A 350 -6.27 9.07 -9.77
CA LEU A 350 -7.25 8.04 -10.05
C LEU A 350 -7.72 7.43 -8.73
N THR A 351 -8.99 7.60 -8.41
CA THR A 351 -9.59 7.14 -7.17
C THR A 351 -10.55 5.98 -7.46
N TYR A 352 -10.28 4.83 -6.85
CA TYR A 352 -11.18 3.69 -6.78
C TYR A 352 -11.93 3.72 -5.44
N THR A 353 -13.25 3.57 -5.48
CA THR A 353 -14.07 3.25 -4.32
C THR A 353 -14.53 1.80 -4.47
N LEU A 354 -14.23 0.98 -3.47
CA LEU A 354 -14.63 -0.42 -3.44
C LEU A 354 -16.06 -0.58 -2.88
N ALA A 355 -16.60 -1.80 -2.93
CA ALA A 355 -17.98 -2.07 -2.49
C ALA A 355 -18.17 -1.86 -0.98
N ASP A 356 -17.11 -1.99 -0.19
CA ASP A 356 -17.06 -1.72 1.25
C ASP A 356 -16.70 -0.26 1.60
N ASP A 357 -16.76 0.64 0.60
CA ASP A 357 -16.38 2.05 0.70
C ASP A 357 -14.89 2.31 0.97
N THR A 358 -14.02 1.29 0.92
CA THR A 358 -12.56 1.48 0.90
C THR A 358 -12.16 2.34 -0.29
N VAL A 359 -11.37 3.38 -0.04
CA VAL A 359 -10.87 4.30 -1.07
C VAL A 359 -9.40 4.02 -1.36
N ILE A 360 -9.09 3.72 -2.62
CA ILE A 360 -7.72 3.54 -3.11
C ILE A 360 -7.39 4.65 -4.09
N ASN A 361 -6.44 5.50 -3.71
CA ASN A 361 -5.93 6.60 -4.52
C ASN A 361 -4.66 6.16 -5.26
N VAL A 362 -4.59 6.49 -6.55
CA VAL A 362 -3.49 6.17 -7.45
C VAL A 362 -3.05 7.44 -8.15
N GLU A 363 -1.83 7.86 -7.89
CA GLU A 363 -1.24 9.02 -8.56
C GLU A 363 -1.02 8.73 -10.04
N LEU A 364 -1.33 9.71 -10.87
CA LEU A 364 -1.14 9.64 -12.32
C LEU A 364 -0.03 10.60 -12.76
N TYR A 365 0.84 10.08 -13.61
CA TYR A 365 2.02 10.75 -14.14
C TYR A 365 1.98 10.80 -15.67
N PRO A 366 2.58 11.84 -16.29
CA PRO A 366 2.80 11.88 -17.74
C PRO A 366 3.64 10.69 -18.23
N ASP A 367 3.20 10.05 -19.31
CA ASP A 367 3.96 8.98 -19.99
C ASP A 367 5.24 9.48 -20.68
N ARG A 368 5.28 10.78 -21.01
CA ARG A 368 6.40 11.47 -21.68
C ARG A 368 6.59 12.90 -21.18
N GLU A 369 7.78 13.41 -21.45
CA GLU A 369 8.11 14.81 -21.17
C GLU A 369 7.61 15.71 -22.30
N ILE A 370 7.18 16.92 -21.93
CA ILE A 370 6.87 18.00 -22.88
C ILE A 370 7.69 19.21 -22.47
N LEU A 371 8.69 19.55 -23.28
CA LEU A 371 9.50 20.74 -23.09
C LEU A 371 8.79 21.98 -23.67
N PRO A 372 9.07 23.18 -23.14
CA PRO A 372 8.50 24.42 -23.67
C PRO A 372 8.85 24.56 -25.15
N GLN A 373 7.85 24.82 -25.99
CA GLN A 373 8.13 25.16 -27.38
C GLN A 373 8.84 26.52 -27.46
N LYS A 374 9.89 26.61 -28.27
CA LYS A 374 10.54 27.88 -28.56
C LYS A 374 9.55 28.78 -29.31
N THR A 375 9.40 30.02 -28.85
CA THR A 375 8.58 31.02 -29.55
C THR A 375 9.17 31.39 -30.91
N SER A 376 8.36 31.87 -31.86
CA SER A 376 8.84 32.31 -33.19
C SER A 376 9.95 33.36 -33.09
N ALA A 377 9.91 34.23 -32.08
CA ALA A 377 10.96 35.20 -31.80
C ALA A 377 12.27 34.55 -31.32
N GLN A 378 12.20 33.50 -30.51
CA GLN A 378 13.37 32.73 -30.07
C GLN A 378 13.96 31.93 -31.24
N ILE A 379 13.12 31.28 -32.05
CA ILE A 379 13.54 30.58 -33.27
C ILE A 379 14.22 31.57 -34.23
N LEU A 380 13.60 32.73 -34.47
CA LEU A 380 14.15 33.77 -35.34
C LEU A 380 15.47 34.34 -34.79
N LYS A 381 15.55 34.59 -33.48
CA LYS A 381 16.77 35.07 -32.83
C LYS A 381 17.90 34.05 -32.93
N GLU A 382 17.60 32.77 -32.76
CA GLU A 382 18.56 31.67 -32.87
C GLU A 382 19.04 31.54 -34.33
N GLN A 383 18.13 31.51 -35.30
CA GLN A 383 18.44 31.49 -36.73
C GLN A 383 19.29 32.70 -37.16
N LEU A 384 18.98 33.91 -36.68
CA LEU A 384 19.77 35.12 -36.92
C LEU A 384 21.15 35.02 -36.23
N SER A 385 21.22 34.46 -35.02
CA SER A 385 22.48 34.34 -34.28
C SER A 385 23.43 33.29 -34.87
N GLU A 386 22.90 32.20 -35.41
CA GLU A 386 23.66 31.17 -36.12
C GLU A 386 24.07 31.65 -37.51
N SER A 387 23.19 32.38 -38.19
CA SER A 387 23.44 32.89 -39.55
C SER A 387 23.96 34.33 -39.51
N ARG A 388 25.15 34.55 -38.94
CA ARG A 388 25.79 35.88 -38.85
C ARG A 388 25.88 36.59 -40.21
N GLU A 389 26.11 35.86 -41.29
CA GLU A 389 26.17 36.43 -42.65
C GLU A 389 24.82 37.00 -43.10
N LEU A 390 23.73 36.34 -42.76
CA LEU A 390 22.37 36.75 -43.12
C LEU A 390 21.98 38.03 -42.37
N VAL A 391 22.42 38.17 -41.11
CA VAL A 391 22.29 39.40 -40.32
C VAL A 391 23.04 40.56 -40.98
N TYR A 392 24.29 40.34 -41.41
CA TYR A 392 25.06 41.39 -42.09
C TYR A 392 24.42 41.82 -43.41
N VAL A 393 23.88 40.88 -44.20
CA VAL A 393 23.16 41.19 -45.44
C VAL A 393 21.89 42.00 -45.15
N ILE A 394 21.10 41.63 -44.14
CA ILE A 394 19.90 42.38 -43.76
C ILE A 394 20.25 43.80 -43.30
N ILE A 395 21.26 43.95 -42.44
CA ILE A 395 21.72 45.27 -41.98
C ILE A 395 22.21 46.12 -43.16
N PHE A 396 22.97 45.53 -44.08
CA PHE A 396 23.46 46.19 -45.28
C PHE A 396 22.30 46.68 -46.18
N LEU A 397 21.28 45.85 -46.41
CA LEU A 397 20.11 46.22 -47.20
C LEU A 397 19.32 47.38 -46.57
N ILE A 398 19.15 47.36 -45.25
CA ILE A 398 18.48 48.46 -44.52
C ILE A 398 19.27 49.77 -44.64
N ILE A 399 20.59 49.71 -44.51
CA ILE A 399 21.47 50.88 -44.68
C ILE A 399 21.35 51.42 -46.11
N LEU A 400 21.36 50.54 -47.11
CA LEU A 400 21.21 50.92 -48.51
C LEU A 400 19.87 51.63 -48.77
N GLU A 401 18.77 51.12 -48.21
CA GLU A 401 17.45 51.75 -48.33
C GLU A 401 17.41 53.13 -47.66
N LEU A 402 18.00 53.26 -46.46
CA LEU A 402 18.12 54.54 -45.76
C LEU A 402 18.92 55.55 -46.57
N ILE A 403 20.03 55.14 -47.19
CA ILE A 403 20.82 55.99 -48.08
C ILE A 403 19.97 56.45 -49.28
N ILE A 404 19.24 55.54 -49.93
CA ILE A 404 18.36 55.88 -51.05
C ILE A 404 17.26 56.86 -50.61
N ALA A 405 16.67 56.67 -49.43
CA ALA A 405 15.67 57.58 -48.88
C ALA A 405 16.25 58.97 -48.59
N ILE A 406 17.43 59.05 -47.97
CA ILE A 406 18.14 60.31 -47.70
C ILE A 406 18.49 61.04 -49.01
N VAL A 407 18.95 60.32 -50.03
CA VAL A 407 19.26 60.90 -51.35
C VAL A 407 17.99 61.43 -52.03
N LYS A 408 16.86 60.71 -51.95
CA LYS A 408 15.57 61.21 -52.45
C LYS A 408 15.11 62.45 -51.69
N ILE A 409 15.17 62.45 -50.36
CA ILE A 409 14.76 63.58 -49.51
C ILE A 409 15.63 64.81 -49.77
N SER A 410 16.96 64.65 -49.80
CA SER A 410 17.89 65.73 -50.12
C SER A 410 17.69 66.27 -51.54
N GLY A 411 17.39 65.42 -52.52
CA GLY A 411 17.03 65.84 -53.88
C GLY A 411 15.75 66.68 -53.94
N VAL A 412 14.72 66.32 -53.16
CA VAL A 412 13.47 67.10 -53.04
C VAL A 412 13.74 68.45 -52.36
N LEU A 413 14.50 68.46 -51.26
CA LEU A 413 14.89 69.69 -50.55
C LEU A 413 15.71 70.63 -51.44
N ARG A 414 16.63 70.09 -52.25
CA ARG A 414 17.45 70.87 -53.19
C ARG A 414 16.60 71.50 -54.31
N LYS A 415 15.60 70.78 -54.82
CA LYS A 415 14.63 71.33 -55.79
C LYS A 415 13.77 72.44 -55.19
N GLN A 416 13.36 72.32 -53.93
CA GLN A 416 12.64 73.37 -53.22
C GLN A 416 13.51 74.61 -52.97
N PHE A 417 14.78 74.43 -52.60
CA PHE A 417 15.73 75.53 -52.42
C PHE A 417 16.04 76.29 -53.73
N ILE A 418 16.18 75.58 -54.86
CA ILE A 418 16.40 76.21 -56.18
C ILE A 418 15.15 77.00 -56.61
N LYS A 419 13.94 76.47 -56.38
CA LYS A 419 12.69 77.21 -56.62
C LYS A 419 12.58 78.47 -55.74
N ALA A 420 13.02 78.41 -54.49
CA ALA A 420 13.04 79.56 -53.59
C ALA A 420 14.04 80.64 -54.06
N ARG A 421 15.25 80.26 -54.50
CA ARG A 421 16.25 81.19 -55.06
C ARG A 421 15.83 81.80 -56.41
N ALA A 422 15.19 81.04 -57.30
CA ALA A 422 14.66 81.55 -58.56
C ALA A 422 13.50 82.55 -58.37
N LYS A 423 12.76 82.46 -57.25
CA LYS A 423 11.74 83.44 -56.87
C LYS A 423 12.33 84.73 -56.29
N GLN A 424 13.54 84.67 -55.71
CA GLN A 424 14.26 85.82 -55.15
C GLN A 424 15.03 86.63 -56.23
N SER A 425 15.48 86.02 -57.33
CA SER A 425 16.14 86.76 -58.43
C SER A 425 15.15 87.51 -59.35
N ARG A 426 13.86 87.17 -59.33
CA ARG A 426 12.80 87.87 -60.07
C ARG A 426 12.31 89.18 -59.43
N HIS A 427 12.81 89.54 -58.25
CA HIS A 427 12.47 90.79 -57.55
C HIS A 427 13.59 91.84 -57.56
N ARG A 428 14.62 91.68 -58.40
CA ARG A 428 15.75 92.64 -58.51
C ARG A 428 16.01 93.21 -59.91
N HIS A 429 15.06 93.09 -60.84
CA HIS A 429 15.06 93.87 -62.09
C HIS A 429 13.72 94.53 -62.33
#